data_AF-A0A4Y2CDE3-F1
#
_entry.id   AF-A0A4Y2CDE3-F1
#
_cell.length_a   1.000
_cell.length_b   1.000
_cell.length_c   1.000
_cell.angle_alpha   90.00
_cell.angle_beta   90.00
_cell.angle_gamma   90.00
#
_symmetry.space_group_name_H-M   'P 1'
#
loop_
_entity.id
_entity.type
_entity.pdbx_description
1 polymer ?
#
loop_
_entity_poly.entity_id
_entity_poly.type
_entity_poly.pdbx_seq_one_letter_code
_entity_poly.pdbx_strand_id
1 'polypeptide(L)'
;MASVMFRLPKTTSPIQVIFLRQTPARFVSSDVVETDDKKFPKVKSDYYSLKRGTGGRSSFSGKVATVFGATGFLGRAVVNQLGKNGTQVIIPYRGDPYLVTRLKLCGDLGQILFTCISDRVCVIENVTLFFKSGVRRTWRSMSLWNRGVGIIKQPVYYSDVAKGILSSIFDPAAAGHTFQAVGPHRYELSELMDWFHRIMNRTRERLYYRLDIRFDVTFWARLILSEMLLTRYRQLSWERLERECITDLVLPELPTLEDLEVNLTTLEERIFYELKIYRLHAYHDPLLSEYIRPVEPCPLARE
;
A
#
# COMPACT_ATOMS: atom_id res chain seq x y z
N MET A 1 -9.16 -3.30 2.11
CA MET A 1 -7.91 -3.47 1.33
C MET A 1 -8.34 -4.12 0.04
N ALA A 2 -8.00 -3.51 -1.09
CA ALA A 2 -8.10 -4.14 -2.40
C ALA A 2 -6.73 -4.78 -2.67
N SER A 3 -6.69 -5.98 -3.24
CA SER A 3 -5.44 -6.57 -3.72
C SER A 3 -4.77 -5.56 -4.64
N VAL A 4 -3.51 -5.21 -4.33
CA VAL A 4 -2.75 -4.31 -5.19
C VAL A 4 -2.24 -5.15 -6.34
N MET A 5 -2.66 -4.84 -7.56
CA MET A 5 -2.14 -5.46 -8.76
C MET A 5 -1.27 -4.46 -9.49
N PHE A 6 -0.15 -4.94 -10.01
CA PHE A 6 0.69 -4.14 -10.89
C PHE A 6 0.97 -4.93 -12.17
N ARG A 7 0.95 -4.21 -13.29
CA ARG A 7 1.22 -4.76 -14.62
C ARG A 7 2.40 -4.03 -15.21
N LEU A 8 3.34 -4.78 -15.76
CA LEU A 8 4.39 -4.21 -16.61
C LEU A 8 3.93 -4.20 -18.06
N PRO A 9 4.09 -3.08 -18.79
CA PRO A 9 3.85 -3.06 -20.23
C PRO A 9 4.85 -3.99 -20.94
N LYS A 10 4.42 -4.62 -22.05
CA LYS A 10 5.25 -5.53 -22.87
C LYS A 10 6.46 -4.84 -23.55
N THR A 11 6.61 -3.53 -23.41
CA THR A 11 7.63 -2.73 -24.09
C THR A 11 9.01 -2.88 -23.43
N THR A 12 9.99 -3.38 -24.18
CA THR A 12 11.42 -3.46 -23.81
C THR A 12 12.15 -2.11 -23.82
N SER A 13 11.42 -0.99 -23.73
CA SER A 13 11.99 0.36 -23.76
C SER A 13 12.65 0.76 -22.43
N PRO A 14 13.64 1.67 -22.44
CA PRO A 14 14.29 2.17 -21.23
C PRO A 14 13.37 3.01 -20.33
N ILE A 15 12.23 3.46 -20.88
CA ILE A 15 11.15 4.14 -20.15
C ILE A 15 10.11 3.08 -19.81
N GLN A 16 9.98 2.77 -18.52
CA GLN A 16 8.93 1.89 -18.00
C GLN A 16 7.89 2.72 -17.26
N VAL A 17 6.65 2.70 -17.75
CA VAL A 17 5.50 3.30 -17.06
C VAL A 17 4.80 2.19 -16.30
N ILE A 18 4.86 2.24 -14.97
CA ILE A 18 4.24 1.24 -14.10
C ILE A 18 2.86 1.75 -13.68
N PHE A 19 1.82 1.07 -14.15
CA PHE A 19 0.46 1.34 -13.70
C PHE A 19 0.20 0.56 -12.43
N LEU A 20 0.22 1.26 -11.30
CA LEU A 20 -0.27 0.74 -10.03
C LEU A 20 -1.79 0.94 -10.00
N ARG A 21 -2.55 -0.12 -10.24
CA ARG A 21 -4.02 -0.07 -10.20
C ARG A 21 -4.49 -0.62 -8.86
N GLN A 22 -5.25 0.18 -8.12
CA GLN A 22 -6.11 -0.35 -7.06
C GLN A 22 -7.42 -0.77 -7.72
N THR A 23 -7.74 -2.07 -7.73
CA THR A 23 -8.94 -2.59 -8.42
C THR A 23 -10.08 -2.87 -7.44
N PRO A 24 -11.34 -2.55 -7.78
CA PRO A 24 -12.51 -3.11 -7.10
C PRO A 24 -12.68 -4.60 -7.44
N ALA A 25 -13.28 -5.38 -6.53
CA ALA A 25 -13.19 -6.84 -6.50
C ALA A 25 -14.11 -7.65 -7.44
N ARG A 26 -14.69 -7.02 -8.47
CA ARG A 26 -15.18 -7.78 -9.62
C ARG A 26 -14.19 -7.54 -10.75
N PHE A 27 -13.19 -8.43 -10.81
CA PHE A 27 -12.20 -8.45 -11.86
C PHE A 27 -12.40 -9.74 -12.65
N VAL A 28 -12.88 -9.61 -13.87
CA VAL A 28 -12.90 -10.71 -14.83
C VAL A 28 -11.62 -10.58 -15.66
N SER A 29 -11.03 -11.69 -16.12
CA SER A 29 -9.83 -11.68 -16.98
C SER A 29 -9.96 -10.77 -18.20
N SER A 30 -11.21 -10.47 -18.63
CA SER A 30 -11.56 -9.54 -19.70
C SER A 30 -11.40 -8.05 -19.37
N ASP A 31 -11.27 -7.65 -18.10
CA ASP A 31 -11.12 -6.23 -17.69
C ASP A 31 -9.67 -5.73 -17.79
N VAL A 32 -8.77 -6.62 -18.23
CA VAL A 32 -7.43 -6.29 -18.69
C VAL A 32 -7.58 -5.57 -20.04
N VAL A 33 -7.86 -4.27 -19.99
CA VAL A 33 -7.77 -3.41 -21.17
C VAL A 33 -6.33 -3.49 -21.68
N GLU A 34 -6.15 -4.09 -22.85
CA GLU A 34 -4.96 -3.87 -23.66
C GLU A 34 -4.94 -2.38 -23.98
N THR A 35 -4.12 -1.62 -23.27
CA THR A 35 -3.87 -0.23 -23.65
C THR A 35 -3.18 -0.30 -25.00
N ASP A 36 -3.88 0.11 -26.06
CA ASP A 36 -3.31 0.29 -27.39
C ASP A 36 -1.93 0.93 -27.26
N ASP A 37 -0.92 0.24 -27.80
CA ASP A 37 0.47 0.65 -27.78
C ASP A 37 0.61 2.01 -28.47
N LYS A 38 0.41 3.10 -27.73
CA LYS A 38 0.84 4.43 -28.17
C LYS A 38 2.35 4.31 -28.36
N LYS A 39 2.78 4.22 -29.61
CA LYS A 39 4.19 4.19 -30.01
C LYS A 39 4.85 5.50 -29.56
N PHE A 40 5.35 5.53 -28.34
CA PHE A 40 6.28 6.55 -27.92
C PHE A 40 7.52 6.47 -28.81
N PRO A 41 8.13 7.60 -29.19
CA PRO A 41 9.37 7.60 -29.94
C PRO A 41 10.41 6.78 -29.16
N LYS A 42 10.87 5.68 -29.76
CA LYS A 42 11.93 4.85 -29.17
C LYS A 42 13.22 5.66 -29.24
N VAL A 43 13.58 6.33 -28.16
CA VAL A 43 14.91 6.91 -28.01
C VAL A 43 15.90 5.75 -28.00
N LYS A 44 16.74 5.65 -29.04
CA LYS A 44 17.81 4.65 -29.19
C LYS A 44 19.00 4.99 -28.29
N SER A 45 18.79 5.13 -27.00
CA SER A 45 19.88 5.24 -26.04
C SER A 45 20.00 3.91 -25.31
N ASP A 46 21.11 3.22 -25.55
CA ASP A 46 21.48 1.99 -24.85
C ASP A 46 21.91 2.33 -23.42
N TYR A 47 20.99 2.83 -22.58
CA TYR A 47 21.29 3.20 -21.19
C TYR A 47 21.82 2.00 -20.37
N TYR A 48 21.43 0.78 -20.75
CA TYR A 48 21.97 -0.46 -20.19
C TYR A 48 23.50 -0.58 -20.34
N SER A 49 24.07 -0.06 -21.44
CA SER A 49 25.53 -0.06 -21.67
C SER A 49 26.28 0.90 -20.75
N LEU A 50 25.57 1.86 -20.15
CA LEU A 50 26.14 2.88 -19.27
C LEU A 50 26.17 2.43 -17.80
N LYS A 51 25.85 1.17 -17.48
CA LYS A 51 25.94 0.67 -16.10
C LYS A 51 27.35 0.90 -15.55
N ARG A 52 27.45 1.64 -14.43
CA ARG A 52 28.73 2.04 -13.81
C ARG A 52 28.70 1.76 -12.31
N GLY A 53 29.82 1.27 -11.78
CA GLY A 53 30.01 1.01 -10.36
C GLY A 53 29.66 -0.42 -9.93
N THR A 54 29.95 -0.73 -8.67
CA THR A 54 29.79 -2.05 -8.06
C THR A 54 28.36 -2.37 -7.58
N GLY A 55 27.41 -1.47 -7.86
CA GLY A 55 26.04 -1.51 -7.31
C GLY A 55 25.86 -0.58 -6.10
N GLY A 56 24.62 -0.42 -5.66
CA GLY A 56 24.28 0.43 -4.51
C GLY A 56 23.98 1.89 -4.86
N ARG A 57 23.93 2.75 -3.83
CA ARG A 57 23.38 4.12 -3.91
C ARG A 57 24.14 5.05 -4.85
N SER A 58 25.46 4.92 -4.93
CA SER A 58 26.35 5.76 -5.74
C SER A 58 26.67 5.13 -7.11
N SER A 59 26.05 3.99 -7.44
CA SER A 59 26.19 3.36 -8.74
C SER A 59 25.16 3.90 -9.73
N PHE A 60 25.38 3.67 -11.02
CA PHE A 60 24.36 3.88 -12.03
C PHE A 60 23.96 2.53 -12.62
N SER A 61 22.71 2.13 -12.38
CA SER A 61 22.17 0.84 -12.82
C SER A 61 21.88 0.75 -14.31
N GLY A 62 21.99 1.86 -15.06
CA GLY A 62 21.64 1.91 -16.48
C GLY A 62 20.16 2.15 -16.76
N LYS A 63 19.35 2.43 -15.73
CA LYS A 63 17.91 2.69 -15.84
C LYS A 63 17.54 4.06 -15.29
N VAL A 64 16.62 4.73 -15.99
CA VAL A 64 16.01 6.00 -15.57
C VAL A 64 14.51 5.76 -15.41
N ALA A 65 13.98 5.94 -14.20
CA ALA A 65 12.59 5.66 -13.87
C ALA A 65 11.83 6.95 -13.52
N THR A 66 10.63 7.14 -14.08
CA THR A 66 9.72 8.22 -13.71
C THR A 66 8.66 7.68 -12.73
N VAL A 67 8.63 8.18 -11.49
CA VAL A 67 7.71 7.67 -10.46
C VAL A 67 6.60 8.68 -10.19
N PHE A 68 5.44 8.46 -10.81
CA PHE A 68 4.23 9.19 -10.50
C PHE A 68 3.68 8.77 -9.12
N GLY A 69 3.22 9.75 -8.33
CA GLY A 69 2.69 9.48 -6.99
C GLY A 69 3.75 9.19 -5.92
N ALA A 70 5.02 9.59 -6.15
CA ALA A 70 6.12 9.40 -5.21
C ALA A 70 5.88 10.03 -3.81
N THR A 71 5.02 11.04 -3.70
CA THR A 71 4.64 11.67 -2.44
C THR A 71 3.78 10.78 -1.53
N GLY A 72 3.07 9.81 -2.11
CA GLY A 72 2.19 8.87 -1.43
C GLY A 72 2.95 7.85 -0.59
N PHE A 73 2.22 6.95 0.07
CA PHE A 73 2.83 5.97 0.96
C PHE A 73 3.72 4.94 0.23
N LEU A 74 3.16 4.27 -0.78
CA LEU A 74 3.89 3.28 -1.58
C LEU A 74 5.02 3.95 -2.39
N GLY A 75 4.74 5.11 -2.98
CA GLY A 75 5.70 5.84 -3.81
C GLY A 75 7.01 6.15 -3.08
N ARG A 76 6.95 6.52 -1.79
CA ARG A 76 8.15 6.74 -0.97
C ARG A 76 9.01 5.48 -0.84
N ALA A 77 8.37 4.32 -0.65
CA ALA A 77 9.07 3.05 -0.52
C ALA A 77 9.73 2.64 -1.85
N VAL A 78 9.01 2.81 -2.96
CA VAL A 78 9.52 2.53 -4.31
C VAL A 78 10.73 3.41 -4.64
N VAL A 79 10.64 4.73 -4.42
CA VAL A 79 11.77 5.66 -4.64
C VAL A 79 12.97 5.32 -3.75
N ASN A 80 12.75 4.90 -2.51
CA ASN A 80 13.83 4.48 -1.61
C ASN A 80 14.54 3.21 -2.12
N GLN A 81 13.80 2.23 -2.63
CA GLN A 81 14.39 1.01 -3.20
C GLN A 81 15.13 1.29 -4.53
N LEU A 82 14.54 2.10 -5.40
CA LEU A 82 15.17 2.56 -6.64
C LEU A 82 16.47 3.33 -6.36
N GLY A 83 16.45 4.28 -5.44
CA GLY A 83 17.63 5.04 -5.02
C GLY A 83 18.73 4.18 -4.39
N LYS A 84 18.37 3.11 -3.66
CA LYS A 84 19.32 2.12 -3.13
C LYS A 84 20.06 1.36 -4.22
N ASN A 85 19.40 1.09 -5.35
CA ASN A 85 19.99 0.38 -6.48
C ASN A 85 20.79 1.29 -7.43
N GLY A 86 20.79 2.61 -7.21
CA GLY A 86 21.47 3.55 -8.09
C GLY A 86 20.74 3.75 -9.43
N THR A 87 19.41 3.64 -9.45
CA THR A 87 18.61 4.06 -10.60
C THR A 87 18.38 5.57 -10.52
N GLN A 88 18.46 6.26 -11.65
CA GLN A 88 18.08 7.67 -11.70
C GLN A 88 16.55 7.77 -11.65
N VAL A 89 16.02 8.56 -10.72
CA VAL A 89 14.58 8.70 -10.49
C VAL A 89 14.13 10.12 -10.81
N ILE A 90 13.17 10.24 -11.71
CA ILE A 90 12.48 11.49 -12.02
C ILE A 90 11.15 11.47 -11.26
N ILE A 91 10.97 12.46 -10.38
CA ILE A 91 9.81 12.59 -9.52
C ILE A 91 8.97 13.76 -10.01
N PRO A 92 7.91 13.49 -10.79
CA PRO A 92 6.89 14.46 -11.05
C PRO A 92 6.09 14.72 -9.77
N TYR A 93 5.95 15.99 -9.41
CA TYR A 93 5.18 16.39 -8.24
C TYR A 93 4.22 17.53 -8.55
N ARG A 94 3.17 17.58 -7.75
CA ARG A 94 2.10 18.57 -7.81
C ARG A 94 1.98 19.24 -6.44
N GLY A 95 1.74 20.54 -6.44
CA GLY A 95 1.58 21.32 -5.21
C GLY A 95 2.92 21.67 -4.56
N ASP A 96 2.95 21.69 -3.23
CA ASP A 96 4.08 22.26 -2.50
C ASP A 96 5.37 21.42 -2.63
N PRO A 97 6.50 22.05 -3.00
CA PRO A 97 7.78 21.36 -3.15
C PRO A 97 8.27 20.73 -1.85
N TYR A 98 7.87 21.26 -0.69
CA TYR A 98 8.22 20.73 0.62
C TYR A 98 7.79 19.27 0.82
N LEU A 99 6.70 18.83 0.16
CA LEU A 99 6.22 17.45 0.27
C LEU A 99 7.15 16.43 -0.40
N VAL A 100 7.92 16.85 -1.41
CA VAL A 100 8.87 15.99 -2.12
C VAL A 100 10.31 16.16 -1.66
N THR A 101 10.64 17.25 -0.96
CA THR A 101 12.00 17.52 -0.47
C THR A 101 12.59 16.35 0.32
N ARG A 102 11.80 15.64 1.12
CA ARG A 102 12.28 14.45 1.86
C ARG A 102 12.80 13.32 0.97
N LEU A 103 12.33 13.24 -0.29
CA LEU A 103 12.75 12.22 -1.24
C LEU A 103 14.14 12.51 -1.81
N LYS A 104 14.67 13.74 -1.69
CA LYS A 104 16.06 14.07 -2.07
C LYS A 104 17.09 13.14 -1.41
N LEU A 105 16.78 12.68 -0.20
CA LEU A 105 17.66 11.85 0.63
C LEU A 105 17.70 10.37 0.20
N CYS A 106 16.80 9.94 -0.69
CA CYS A 106 16.69 8.53 -1.07
C CYS A 106 17.79 8.09 -2.05
N GLY A 107 18.45 9.02 -2.74
CA GLY A 107 19.47 8.76 -3.75
C GLY A 107 20.68 9.66 -3.57
N ASP A 108 21.73 9.40 -4.34
CA ASP A 108 22.93 10.23 -4.36
C ASP A 108 22.72 11.52 -5.18
N LEU A 109 23.70 12.43 -5.14
CA LEU A 109 23.64 13.70 -5.85
C LEU A 109 23.33 13.50 -7.35
N GLY A 110 22.32 14.21 -7.86
CA GLY A 110 21.91 14.14 -9.26
C GLY A 110 21.10 12.89 -9.66
N GLN A 111 20.92 11.92 -8.76
CA GLN A 111 20.08 10.73 -9.03
C GLN A 111 18.59 11.05 -8.94
N ILE A 112 18.20 11.99 -8.09
CA ILE A 112 16.79 12.34 -7.89
C ILE A 112 16.51 13.71 -8.49
N LEU A 113 15.74 13.70 -9.57
CA LEU A 113 15.31 14.89 -10.28
C LEU A 113 13.84 15.18 -9.95
N PHE A 114 13.52 16.43 -9.60
CA PHE A 114 12.13 16.84 -9.40
C PHE A 114 11.62 17.61 -10.61
N THR A 115 10.41 17.29 -11.05
CA THR A 115 9.73 17.98 -12.14
C THR A 115 8.36 18.43 -11.69
N CYS A 116 8.04 19.72 -11.84
CA CYS A 116 6.70 20.22 -11.58
C CYS A 116 5.77 19.79 -12.72
N ILE A 117 4.63 19.17 -12.41
CA ILE A 117 3.60 18.84 -13.40
C ILE A 117 2.25 19.44 -12.97
N SER A 118 1.51 20.01 -13.93
CA SER A 118 0.22 20.68 -13.73
C SER A 118 -1.00 19.73 -13.74
N ASP A 119 -0.84 18.50 -14.21
CA ASP A 119 -1.94 17.54 -14.36
C ASP A 119 -2.45 16.99 -13.01
N ARG A 120 -3.73 16.59 -12.98
CA ARG A 120 -4.44 16.13 -11.77
C ARG A 120 -4.40 14.60 -11.71
N VAL A 121 -3.52 14.00 -10.89
CA VAL A 121 -3.61 12.57 -10.54
C VAL A 121 -3.30 12.32 -9.05
N CYS A 122 -4.03 11.36 -8.49
CA CYS A 122 -4.44 11.20 -7.09
C CYS A 122 -3.42 10.62 -6.09
N VAL A 123 -3.75 10.83 -4.81
CA VAL A 123 -3.08 10.35 -3.60
C VAL A 123 -3.46 8.89 -3.29
N ILE A 124 -2.48 8.06 -2.94
CA ILE A 124 -2.70 6.70 -2.42
C ILE A 124 -2.62 6.73 -0.89
N GLU A 125 -3.68 6.27 -0.22
CA GLU A 125 -3.82 6.29 1.25
C GLU A 125 -3.57 4.93 1.92
N ASN A 126 -3.24 5.00 3.21
CA ASN A 126 -2.98 3.86 4.09
C ASN A 126 -4.27 3.34 4.71
N VAL A 127 -4.48 2.02 4.64
CA VAL A 127 -5.69 1.40 5.20
C VAL A 127 -5.64 1.34 6.74
N THR A 128 -4.47 1.04 7.33
CA THR A 128 -4.29 0.96 8.79
C THR A 128 -4.58 2.30 9.50
N LEU A 129 -4.16 3.42 8.89
CA LEU A 129 -4.40 4.76 9.46
C LEU A 129 -5.88 5.16 9.44
N PHE A 130 -6.66 4.64 8.48
CA PHE A 130 -8.06 4.99 8.33
C PHE A 130 -8.96 4.36 9.40
N PHE A 131 -8.84 3.05 9.64
CA PHE A 131 -9.58 2.39 10.73
C PHE A 131 -9.29 3.01 12.09
N LYS A 132 -8.15 3.68 12.18
CA LYS A 132 -7.66 4.35 13.37
C LYS A 132 -8.08 5.84 13.44
N SER A 133 -8.55 6.47 12.36
CA SER A 133 -9.02 7.86 12.40
C SER A 133 -10.23 8.02 13.33
N GLY A 134 -10.27 9.11 14.10
CA GLY A 134 -11.43 9.48 14.92
C GLY A 134 -12.71 9.64 14.09
N VAL A 135 -12.56 9.87 12.79
CA VAL A 135 -13.67 9.95 11.82
C VAL A 135 -14.41 8.61 11.66
N ARG A 136 -13.72 7.48 11.86
CA ARG A 136 -14.33 6.14 11.73
C ARG A 136 -15.01 5.67 13.03
N ARG A 137 -14.58 6.17 14.19
CA ARG A 137 -15.06 5.70 15.50
C ARG A 137 -16.26 6.49 15.97
N THR A 138 -17.30 5.79 16.41
CA THR A 138 -18.42 6.39 17.12
C THR A 138 -18.17 6.17 18.61
N TRP A 139 -17.59 7.16 19.28
CA TRP A 139 -17.25 7.07 20.71
C TRP A 139 -16.44 5.81 21.06
N ARG A 140 -17.11 4.76 21.55
CA ARG A 140 -16.54 3.47 21.97
C ARG A 140 -16.79 2.33 20.97
N SER A 141 -17.61 2.54 19.94
CA SER A 141 -17.92 1.52 18.94
C SER A 141 -17.09 1.68 17.67
N MET A 142 -16.71 0.54 17.11
CA MET A 142 -16.21 0.44 15.74
C MET A 142 -17.28 -0.21 14.87
N SER A 143 -17.81 0.57 13.93
CA SER A 143 -18.89 0.15 13.05
C SER A 143 -18.31 -0.67 11.89
N LEU A 144 -18.52 -1.98 11.89
CA LEU A 144 -18.10 -2.88 10.81
C LEU A 144 -19.32 -3.50 10.14
N TRP A 145 -19.19 -3.85 8.85
CA TRP A 145 -20.25 -4.58 8.17
C TRP A 145 -20.32 -5.99 8.73
N ASN A 146 -21.50 -6.43 9.17
CA ASN A 146 -21.70 -7.72 9.82
C ASN A 146 -20.71 -7.99 10.96
N ARG A 147 -20.35 -6.96 11.74
CA ARG A 147 -19.31 -6.98 12.80
C ARG A 147 -17.94 -7.44 12.32
N GLY A 148 -17.68 -7.42 11.01
CA GLY A 148 -16.46 -7.93 10.39
C GLY A 148 -16.44 -9.44 10.18
N VAL A 149 -17.54 -10.14 10.49
CA VAL A 149 -17.64 -11.61 10.37
C VAL A 149 -17.93 -12.00 8.92
N GLY A 150 -17.19 -12.97 8.40
CA GLY A 150 -17.28 -13.44 7.02
C GLY A 150 -16.50 -12.60 6.01
N ILE A 151 -15.76 -11.57 6.46
CA ILE A 151 -14.90 -10.75 5.60
C ILE A 151 -13.45 -11.16 5.84
N ILE A 152 -12.83 -11.76 4.82
CA ILE A 152 -11.44 -12.21 4.85
C ILE A 152 -10.56 -11.16 4.18
N LYS A 153 -9.46 -10.82 4.82
CA LYS A 153 -8.46 -9.87 4.34
C LYS A 153 -7.07 -10.48 4.33
N GLN A 154 -6.30 -10.15 3.28
CA GLN A 154 -4.93 -10.60 3.12
C GLN A 154 -3.99 -9.39 3.00
N PRO A 155 -3.55 -8.84 4.15
CA PRO A 155 -2.76 -7.62 4.19
C PRO A 155 -1.32 -7.86 3.72
N VAL A 156 -0.78 -6.91 2.95
CA VAL A 156 0.60 -6.96 2.44
C VAL A 156 1.38 -5.78 3.01
N TYR A 157 2.63 -6.01 3.38
CA TYR A 157 3.52 -4.94 3.78
C TYR A 157 4.01 -4.14 2.57
N TYR A 158 3.85 -2.81 2.62
CA TYR A 158 4.13 -1.93 1.48
C TYR A 158 5.59 -1.94 1.01
N SER A 159 6.54 -2.24 1.90
CA SER A 159 7.94 -2.36 1.54
C SER A 159 8.20 -3.57 0.64
N ASP A 160 7.45 -4.65 0.84
CA ASP A 160 7.58 -5.87 0.03
C ASP A 160 6.93 -5.68 -1.33
N VAL A 161 5.82 -4.94 -1.40
CA VAL A 161 5.27 -4.48 -2.70
C VAL A 161 6.30 -3.65 -3.46
N ALA A 162 7.01 -2.72 -2.77
CA ALA A 162 8.05 -1.92 -3.40
C ALA A 162 9.24 -2.76 -3.89
N LYS A 163 9.64 -3.81 -3.15
CA LYS A 163 10.64 -4.77 -3.61
C LYS A 163 10.14 -5.56 -4.82
N GLY A 164 8.91 -6.05 -4.82
CA GLY A 164 8.34 -6.78 -5.96
C GLY A 164 8.27 -5.94 -7.23
N ILE A 165 7.88 -4.66 -7.11
CA ILE A 165 7.95 -3.70 -8.22
C ILE A 165 9.39 -3.58 -8.71
N LEU A 166 10.37 -3.48 -7.80
CA LEU A 166 11.79 -3.38 -8.16
C LEU A 166 12.30 -4.64 -8.87
N SER A 167 12.06 -5.83 -8.31
CA SER A 167 12.43 -7.11 -8.93
C SER A 167 11.86 -7.20 -10.34
N SER A 168 10.57 -6.90 -10.50
CA SER A 168 9.90 -6.93 -11.81
C SER A 168 10.53 -5.99 -12.85
N ILE A 169 11.10 -4.85 -12.44
CA ILE A 169 11.81 -3.93 -13.36
C ILE A 169 13.10 -4.58 -13.88
N PHE A 170 13.78 -5.37 -13.06
CA PHE A 170 15.05 -6.01 -13.39
C PHE A 170 14.89 -7.38 -14.08
N ASP A 171 13.77 -8.05 -13.87
CA ASP A 171 13.49 -9.34 -14.46
C ASP A 171 12.88 -9.20 -15.87
N PRO A 172 13.57 -9.64 -16.94
CA PRO A 172 13.03 -9.59 -18.29
C PRO A 172 11.82 -10.52 -18.47
N ALA A 173 11.74 -11.60 -17.68
CA ALA A 173 10.64 -12.55 -17.69
C ALA A 173 9.33 -11.96 -17.14
N ALA A 174 9.40 -10.89 -16.34
CA ALA A 174 8.23 -10.26 -15.74
C ALA A 174 7.46 -9.36 -16.72
N ALA A 175 8.00 -9.09 -17.92
CA ALA A 175 7.39 -8.18 -18.89
C ALA A 175 6.05 -8.70 -19.42
N GLY A 176 5.00 -7.89 -19.31
CA GLY A 176 3.65 -8.24 -19.80
C GLY A 176 2.79 -9.04 -18.82
N HIS A 177 3.37 -9.57 -17.73
CA HIS A 177 2.65 -10.27 -16.68
C HIS A 177 2.00 -9.29 -15.68
N THR A 178 0.88 -9.73 -15.10
CA THR A 178 0.17 -9.06 -14.01
C THR A 178 0.46 -9.81 -12.73
N PHE A 179 1.09 -9.15 -11.76
CA PHE A 179 1.40 -9.75 -10.46
C PHE A 179 0.36 -9.34 -9.43
N GLN A 180 -0.05 -10.32 -8.61
CA GLN A 180 -0.92 -10.09 -7.47
C GLN A 180 -0.07 -9.85 -6.22
N ALA A 181 -0.14 -8.65 -5.63
CA ALA A 181 0.49 -8.39 -4.35
C ALA A 181 -0.37 -8.94 -3.21
N VAL A 182 0.03 -10.10 -2.70
CA VAL A 182 -0.68 -10.88 -1.68
C VAL A 182 0.24 -11.16 -0.49
N GLY A 183 -0.29 -11.06 0.72
CA GLY A 183 0.45 -11.24 1.97
C GLY A 183 0.58 -12.70 2.42
N PRO A 184 1.35 -12.97 3.49
CA PRO A 184 1.58 -14.32 3.99
C PRO A 184 0.31 -14.99 4.54
N HIS A 185 -0.39 -14.33 5.45
CA HIS A 185 -1.54 -14.91 6.15
C HIS A 185 -2.85 -14.22 5.79
N ARG A 186 -3.94 -15.00 5.82
CA ARG A 186 -5.31 -14.51 5.69
C ARG A 186 -5.91 -14.36 7.09
N TYR A 187 -6.63 -13.27 7.30
CA TYR A 187 -7.30 -13.01 8.58
C TYR A 187 -8.75 -12.67 8.35
N GLU A 188 -9.60 -13.08 9.27
CA GLU A 188 -10.94 -12.51 9.36
C GLU A 188 -10.84 -11.07 9.89
N LEU A 189 -11.58 -10.15 9.27
CA LEU A 189 -11.62 -8.74 9.66
C LEU A 189 -12.07 -8.56 11.12
N SER A 190 -12.96 -9.44 11.60
CA SER A 190 -13.47 -9.42 12.97
C SER A 190 -12.34 -9.63 14.00
N GLU A 191 -11.53 -10.68 13.81
CA GLU A 191 -10.41 -11.04 14.68
C GLU A 191 -9.25 -10.06 14.57
N LEU A 192 -8.95 -9.64 13.34
CA LEU A 192 -7.89 -8.67 13.06
C LEU A 192 -8.16 -7.33 13.77
N MET A 193 -9.41 -6.85 13.75
CA MET A 193 -9.78 -5.63 14.46
C MET A 193 -9.74 -5.80 15.98
N ASP A 194 -10.16 -6.94 16.51
CA ASP A 194 -10.02 -7.23 17.96
C ASP A 194 -8.55 -7.19 18.37
N TRP A 195 -7.69 -7.84 17.61
CA TRP A 195 -6.27 -7.90 17.92
C TRP A 195 -5.59 -6.52 17.87
N PHE A 196 -5.93 -5.66 16.90
CA PHE A 196 -5.44 -4.28 16.89
C PHE A 196 -5.84 -3.50 18.15
N HIS A 197 -7.07 -3.70 18.64
CA HIS A 197 -7.54 -3.06 19.88
C HIS A 197 -6.86 -3.65 21.12
N ARG A 198 -6.54 -4.95 21.12
CA ARG A 198 -5.71 -5.56 22.17
C ARG A 198 -4.30 -4.94 22.19
N ILE A 199 -3.65 -4.78 21.04
CA ILE A 199 -2.31 -4.13 20.93
C ILE A 199 -2.34 -2.69 21.46
N MET A 200 -3.39 -1.94 21.15
CA MET A 200 -3.55 -0.56 21.62
C MET A 200 -3.92 -0.45 23.12
N ASN A 201 -3.97 -1.55 23.89
CA ASN A 201 -4.49 -1.61 25.25
C ASN A 201 -5.93 -1.07 25.37
N ARG A 202 -6.77 -1.33 24.37
CA ARG A 202 -8.20 -0.94 24.33
C ARG A 202 -9.06 -2.19 24.53
N THR A 203 -9.10 -2.68 25.76
CA THR A 203 -9.84 -3.90 26.11
C THR A 203 -11.36 -3.66 26.10
N ARG A 204 -12.11 -4.74 25.85
CA ARG A 204 -13.58 -4.79 25.76
C ARG A 204 -14.27 -4.22 27.00
N GLU A 205 -13.67 -4.42 28.17
CA GLU A 205 -14.17 -3.96 29.47
C GLU A 205 -14.08 -2.45 29.69
N ARG A 206 -13.16 -1.75 28.99
CA ARG A 206 -12.96 -0.31 29.18
C ARG A 206 -13.52 0.55 28.04
N LEU A 207 -13.29 0.19 26.77
CA LEU A 207 -13.35 1.20 25.69
C LEU A 207 -13.74 0.72 24.27
N TYR A 208 -14.03 -0.57 24.04
CA TYR A 208 -14.24 -1.08 22.67
C TYR A 208 -15.32 -2.16 22.56
N TYR A 209 -16.23 -1.99 21.58
CA TYR A 209 -17.06 -3.08 21.06
C TYR A 209 -17.33 -2.90 19.55
N ARG A 210 -17.54 -4.02 18.85
CA ARG A 210 -17.93 -4.02 17.43
C ARG A 210 -19.42 -3.81 17.31
N LEU A 211 -19.83 -2.90 16.44
CA LEU A 211 -21.23 -2.65 16.13
C LEU A 211 -21.48 -2.86 14.63
N ASP A 212 -22.64 -3.39 14.30
CA ASP A 212 -23.05 -3.58 12.92
C ASP A 212 -23.43 -2.24 12.29
N ILE A 213 -22.81 -1.90 11.16
CA ILE A 213 -23.04 -0.63 10.45
C ILE A 213 -24.53 -0.36 10.18
N ARG A 214 -25.34 -1.41 9.96
CA ARG A 214 -26.78 -1.27 9.70
C ARG A 214 -27.53 -0.55 10.83
N PHE A 215 -27.08 -0.71 12.07
CA PHE A 215 -27.72 -0.11 13.24
C PHE A 215 -27.03 1.18 13.71
N ASP A 216 -25.91 1.56 13.10
CA ASP A 216 -25.17 2.76 13.48
C ASP A 216 -25.65 4.01 12.73
N VAL A 217 -26.72 4.63 13.24
CA VAL A 217 -27.26 5.86 12.65
C VAL A 217 -26.23 6.99 12.64
N THR A 218 -25.35 7.05 13.65
CA THR A 218 -24.33 8.10 13.74
C THR A 218 -23.25 7.95 12.68
N PHE A 219 -22.87 6.72 12.36
CA PHE A 219 -21.94 6.42 11.29
C PHE A 219 -22.53 6.80 9.92
N TRP A 220 -23.79 6.45 9.67
CA TRP A 220 -24.49 6.81 8.43
C TRP A 220 -24.60 8.32 8.25
N ALA A 221 -25.02 9.04 9.28
CA ALA A 221 -25.10 10.50 9.25
C ALA A 221 -23.74 11.13 8.92
N ARG A 222 -22.64 10.59 9.51
CA ARG A 222 -21.28 11.06 9.21
C ARG A 222 -20.82 10.71 7.80
N LEU A 223 -21.18 9.53 7.27
CA LEU A 223 -20.88 9.14 5.88
C LEU A 223 -21.49 10.13 4.90
N ILE A 224 -22.80 10.36 5.02
CA ILE A 224 -23.54 11.29 4.17
C ILE A 224 -22.99 12.71 4.33
N LEU A 225 -22.77 13.17 5.56
CA LEU A 225 -22.20 14.49 5.83
C LEU A 225 -20.79 14.64 5.23
N SER A 226 -19.93 13.64 5.38
CA SER A 226 -18.58 13.67 4.83
C SER A 226 -18.57 13.70 3.31
N GLU A 227 -19.54 13.04 2.68
CA GLU A 227 -19.71 13.08 1.24
C GLU A 227 -20.25 14.42 0.76
N MET A 228 -21.20 14.98 1.48
CA MET A 228 -21.79 16.26 1.13
C MET A 228 -20.81 17.42 1.36
N LEU A 229 -20.06 17.41 2.48
CA LEU A 229 -19.32 18.58 2.96
C LEU A 229 -17.84 18.59 2.56
N LEU A 230 -17.20 17.43 2.41
CA LEU A 230 -15.76 17.34 2.16
C LEU A 230 -15.47 16.91 0.70
N THR A 231 -14.96 17.86 -0.09
CA THR A 231 -14.60 17.65 -1.50
C THR A 231 -13.14 17.25 -1.73
N ARG A 232 -12.21 17.58 -0.82
CA ARG A 232 -10.75 17.49 -1.09
C ARG A 232 -10.01 16.34 -0.40
N TYR A 233 -10.37 15.98 0.84
CA TYR A 233 -9.72 14.91 1.62
C TYR A 233 -10.78 14.07 2.31
N ARG A 234 -11.45 13.22 1.53
CA ARG A 234 -12.55 12.40 2.03
C ARG A 234 -12.00 11.15 2.67
N GLN A 235 -11.78 11.20 3.99
CA GLN A 235 -11.37 10.02 4.75
C GLN A 235 -12.44 8.92 4.63
N LEU A 236 -13.72 9.29 4.73
CA LEU A 236 -14.87 8.39 4.73
C LEU A 236 -15.65 8.55 3.41
N SER A 237 -15.66 7.53 2.55
CA SER A 237 -16.40 7.53 1.28
C SER A 237 -17.08 6.19 1.03
N TRP A 238 -18.14 6.17 0.20
CA TRP A 238 -18.83 4.93 -0.19
C TRP A 238 -17.90 3.94 -0.84
N GLU A 239 -17.11 4.38 -1.82
CA GLU A 239 -16.14 3.54 -2.50
C GLU A 239 -15.14 2.91 -1.51
N ARG A 240 -14.75 3.64 -0.47
CA ARG A 240 -13.87 3.10 0.57
C ARG A 240 -14.61 2.09 1.45
N LEU A 241 -15.83 2.41 1.88
CA LEU A 241 -16.65 1.53 2.69
C LEU A 241 -16.94 0.20 1.96
N GLU A 242 -17.30 0.25 0.69
CA GLU A 242 -17.50 -0.93 -0.16
C GLU A 242 -16.23 -1.78 -0.26
N ARG A 243 -15.07 -1.14 -0.49
CA ARG A 243 -13.75 -1.83 -0.51
C ARG A 243 -13.39 -2.51 0.81
N GLU A 244 -13.93 -2.04 1.93
CA GLU A 244 -13.75 -2.66 3.24
C GLU A 244 -14.67 -3.87 3.45
N CYS A 245 -15.90 -3.80 2.92
CA CYS A 245 -16.91 -4.85 3.08
C CYS A 245 -16.66 -6.07 2.18
N ILE A 246 -15.82 -5.92 1.16
CA ILE A 246 -15.47 -6.96 0.20
C ILE A 246 -14.44 -7.94 0.79
N THR A 247 -14.50 -9.22 0.43
CA THR A 247 -13.47 -10.24 0.75
C THR A 247 -12.33 -10.22 -0.26
N ASP A 248 -11.10 -10.43 0.19
CA ASP A 248 -9.95 -10.55 -0.70
C ASP A 248 -9.87 -11.99 -1.26
N LEU A 249 -9.88 -12.13 -2.59
CA LEU A 249 -9.75 -13.42 -3.28
C LEU A 249 -8.37 -13.49 -3.96
N VAL A 250 -7.68 -14.62 -3.82
CA VAL A 250 -6.42 -14.89 -4.52
C VAL A 250 -6.74 -15.70 -5.76
N LEU A 251 -6.23 -15.26 -6.91
CA LEU A 251 -6.45 -15.96 -8.17
C LEU A 251 -5.25 -16.88 -8.41
N PRO A 252 -5.45 -18.22 -8.46
CA PRO A 252 -4.33 -19.16 -8.64
C PRO A 252 -3.68 -19.06 -10.03
N GLU A 253 -4.35 -18.44 -10.99
CA GLU A 253 -3.84 -18.24 -12.34
C GLU A 253 -2.76 -17.15 -12.44
N LEU A 254 -2.69 -16.25 -11.45
CA LEU A 254 -1.80 -15.09 -11.49
C LEU A 254 -0.55 -15.32 -10.64
N PRO A 255 0.64 -14.88 -11.12
CA PRO A 255 1.85 -14.94 -10.32
C PRO A 255 1.78 -14.00 -9.11
N THR A 256 2.42 -14.40 -8.03
CA THR A 256 2.44 -13.68 -6.75
C THR A 256 3.79 -12.98 -6.52
N LEU A 257 3.93 -12.29 -5.39
CA LEU A 257 5.21 -11.67 -5.00
C LEU A 257 6.31 -12.68 -4.68
N GLU A 258 5.93 -13.91 -4.31
CA GLU A 258 6.89 -14.97 -3.98
C GLU A 258 7.65 -15.39 -5.25
N ASP A 259 6.99 -15.37 -6.42
CA ASP A 259 7.58 -15.67 -7.73
C ASP A 259 8.62 -14.63 -8.17
N LEU A 260 8.62 -13.44 -7.57
CA LEU A 260 9.58 -12.36 -7.80
C LEU A 260 10.74 -12.36 -6.78
N GLU A 261 10.94 -13.49 -6.10
CA GLU A 261 11.97 -13.70 -5.07
C GLU A 261 11.87 -12.72 -3.88
N VAL A 262 10.66 -12.26 -3.56
CA VAL A 262 10.43 -11.35 -2.44
C VAL A 262 10.07 -12.11 -1.18
N ASN A 263 10.93 -12.03 -0.17
CA ASN A 263 10.62 -12.51 1.18
C ASN A 263 9.51 -11.65 1.80
N LEU A 264 8.33 -12.24 2.00
CA LEU A 264 7.17 -11.59 2.59
C LEU A 264 7.35 -11.43 4.10
N THR A 265 7.10 -10.21 4.57
CA THR A 265 7.02 -9.93 6.01
C THR A 265 5.64 -10.26 6.55
N THR A 266 5.61 -10.93 7.69
CA THR A 266 4.38 -11.23 8.41
C THR A 266 3.85 -9.98 9.10
N LEU A 267 2.54 -9.92 9.28
CA LEU A 267 1.92 -8.72 9.84
C LEU A 267 2.20 -8.64 11.34
N GLU A 268 2.25 -9.78 12.03
CA GLU A 268 2.53 -9.96 13.45
C GLU A 268 3.82 -9.26 13.88
N GLU A 269 4.88 -9.40 13.09
CA GLU A 269 6.18 -8.78 13.37
C GLU A 269 6.13 -7.26 13.27
N ARG A 270 5.32 -6.72 12.35
CA ARG A 270 5.36 -5.30 12.00
C ARG A 270 4.34 -4.45 12.72
N ILE A 271 3.13 -4.96 12.89
CA ILE A 271 1.97 -4.20 13.38
C ILE A 271 2.20 -3.59 14.76
N PHE A 272 2.99 -4.27 15.60
CA PHE A 272 3.30 -3.80 16.94
C PHE A 272 3.96 -2.41 16.92
N TYR A 273 4.94 -2.22 16.04
CA TYR A 273 5.64 -0.94 15.91
C TYR A 273 4.76 0.15 15.31
N GLU A 274 3.86 -0.21 14.39
CA GLU A 274 2.95 0.75 13.74
C GLU A 274 1.87 1.25 14.71
N LEU A 275 1.37 0.37 15.59
CA LEU A 275 0.31 0.70 16.55
C LEU A 275 0.83 1.21 17.90
N LYS A 276 2.14 1.08 18.20
CA LYS A 276 2.73 1.54 19.47
C LYS A 276 2.38 2.99 19.81
N ILE A 277 2.40 3.88 18.81
CA ILE A 277 2.10 5.32 18.96
C ILE A 277 0.68 5.55 19.48
N TYR A 278 -0.24 4.60 19.26
CA TYR A 278 -1.67 4.72 19.57
C TYR A 278 -2.10 3.95 20.80
N ARG A 279 -1.15 3.36 21.52
CA ARG A 279 -1.39 2.66 22.76
C ARG A 279 -1.98 3.62 23.80
N LEU A 280 -3.03 3.18 24.49
CA LEU A 280 -3.52 3.89 25.67
C LEU A 280 -2.40 3.91 26.72
N HIS A 281 -2.08 5.08 27.26
CA HIS A 281 -0.91 5.29 28.13
C HIS A 281 0.43 4.96 27.47
N ALA A 282 0.62 5.39 26.21
CA ALA A 282 1.87 5.17 25.46
C ALA A 282 3.15 5.67 26.15
N TYR A 283 3.05 6.65 27.05
CA TYR A 283 4.18 7.16 27.83
C TYR A 283 4.58 6.24 29.00
N HIS A 284 3.70 5.33 29.40
CA HIS A 284 3.95 4.36 30.47
C HIS A 284 4.30 3.03 29.82
N ASP A 285 5.50 2.93 29.24
CA ASP A 285 6.01 1.65 28.77
C ASP A 285 6.26 0.76 30.01
N PRO A 286 5.60 -0.41 30.13
CA PRO A 286 5.89 -1.34 31.22
C PRO A 286 7.33 -1.84 31.09
N LEU A 287 7.92 -2.27 32.20
CA LEU A 287 9.24 -2.92 32.18
C LEU A 287 9.19 -4.12 31.23
N LEU A 288 10.31 -4.41 30.55
CA LEU A 288 10.34 -5.45 29.50
C LEU A 288 9.92 -6.84 30.03
N SER A 289 10.14 -7.08 31.33
CA SER A 289 9.73 -8.28 32.06
C SER A 289 8.22 -8.38 32.31
N GLU A 290 7.50 -7.26 32.34
CA GLU A 290 6.06 -7.18 32.59
C GLU A 290 5.25 -7.09 31.29
N TYR A 291 5.92 -6.87 30.16
CA TYR A 291 5.26 -6.68 28.88
C TYR A 291 4.82 -8.01 28.26
N ILE A 292 3.57 -8.37 28.48
CA ILE A 292 2.93 -9.51 27.82
C ILE A 292 2.45 -9.06 26.44
N ARG A 293 2.98 -9.68 25.36
CA ARG A 293 2.47 -9.45 24.01
C ARG A 293 1.03 -9.98 23.90
N PRO A 294 0.11 -9.22 23.29
CA PRO A 294 -1.25 -9.69 23.08
C PRO A 294 -1.25 -10.91 22.17
N VAL A 295 -2.14 -11.86 22.46
CA VAL A 295 -2.31 -13.08 21.68
C VAL A 295 -2.62 -12.73 20.22
N GLU A 296 -1.83 -13.31 19.32
CA GLU A 296 -1.95 -13.18 17.88
C GLU A 296 -3.24 -13.83 17.37
N PRO A 297 -3.85 -13.30 16.28
CA PRO A 297 -5.03 -13.91 15.68
C PRO A 297 -4.64 -15.24 15.02
N CYS A 298 -5.60 -16.16 14.93
CA CYS A 298 -5.35 -17.42 14.24
C CYS A 298 -5.34 -17.16 12.73
N PRO A 299 -4.22 -17.41 12.01
CA PRO A 299 -4.21 -17.24 10.57
C PRO A 299 -5.08 -18.32 9.92
N LEU A 300 -5.95 -17.90 8.99
CA LEU A 300 -6.70 -18.83 8.16
C LEU A 300 -5.76 -19.49 7.14
N ALA A 301 -6.02 -20.74 6.79
CA ALA A 301 -5.24 -21.48 5.79
C ALA A 301 -5.25 -20.76 4.43
N ARG A 302 -4.13 -20.88 3.69
CA ARG A 302 -4.05 -20.47 2.29
C ARG A 302 -4.79 -21.50 1.44
N GLU A 303 -5.97 -21.14 0.95
CA GLU A 303 -6.64 -21.82 -0.19
C GLU A 303 -6.10 -21.29 -1.51
#